data_AF-A0A2P6PNI2-F1
#
_entry.id   AF-A0A2P6PNI2-F1
#
_cell.length_a   1.000
_cell.length_b   1.000
_cell.length_c   1.000
_cell.angle_alpha   90.00
_cell.angle_beta   90.00
_cell.angle_gamma   90.00
#
_symmetry.space_group_name_H-M   'P 1'
#
loop_
_entity.id
_entity.type
_entity.pdbx_description
1 polymer ?
#
loop_
_entity_poly.entity_id
_entity_poly.type
_entity_poly.pdbx_seq_one_letter_code
_entity_poly.pdbx_strand_id
1 'polypeptide(L)' 'MVWPIFYKVDPSDVRHQRGTFSKALAEHEHRFEDDKNKVLRWREALSEAANLSGWHFPGGYIMHLILLIAICLFF' A
#
# COMPACT_ATOMS: atom_id res chain seq x y z
N MET A 1 -13.70 0.89 -9.59
CA MET A 1 -12.85 -0.32 -9.47
C MET A 1 -11.46 0.13 -9.07
N VAL A 2 -10.80 -0.56 -8.13
CA VAL A 2 -9.46 -0.19 -7.62
C VAL A 2 -8.51 -1.35 -7.87
N TRP A 3 -7.31 -1.06 -8.35
CA TRP A 3 -6.28 -2.06 -8.62
C TRP A 3 -4.97 -1.65 -7.93
N PRO A 4 -4.58 -2.30 -6.83
CA PRO A 4 -3.36 -1.95 -6.12
C PRO A 4 -2.12 -2.35 -6.93
N ILE A 5 -1.11 -1.48 -6.90
CA ILE A 5 0.21 -1.74 -7.47
C ILE A 5 1.23 -1.75 -6.32
N PHE A 6 1.85 -2.90 -6.09
CA PHE A 6 2.87 -3.12 -5.07
C PHE A 6 4.25 -2.96 -5.72
N TYR A 7 4.87 -1.79 -5.57
CA TYR A 7 6.19 -1.50 -6.15
C TYR A 7 7.30 -1.62 -5.11
N LYS A 8 8.23 -2.56 -5.33
CA LYS A 8 9.36 -2.87 -4.45
C LYS A 8 8.94 -3.11 -2.99
N VAL A 9 7.73 -3.63 -2.79
CA VAL A 9 7.17 -3.99 -1.49
C VAL A 9 6.46 -5.32 -1.63
N ASP A 10 6.59 -6.18 -0.62
CA ASP A 10 5.82 -7.42 -0.56
C ASP A 10 4.36 -7.08 -0.21
N PRO A 11 3.36 -7.51 -1.00
CA PRO A 11 1.95 -7.32 -0.66
C PRO A 11 1.57 -7.85 0.74
N SER A 12 2.24 -8.89 1.22
CA SER A 12 2.06 -9.45 2.57
C SER A 12 2.50 -8.47 3.66
N ASP A 13 3.57 -7.71 3.42
CA ASP A 13 4.02 -6.68 4.35
C ASP A 13 3.04 -5.50 4.41
N VAL A 14 2.38 -5.16 3.29
CA VAL A 14 1.30 -4.16 3.27
C VAL A 14 0.06 -4.69 4.01
N ARG A 15 -0.35 -5.92 3.73
CA ARG A 15 -1.55 -6.56 4.32
C ARG A 15 -1.50 -6.70 5.82
N HIS A 16 -0.33 -7.08 6.34
CA HIS A 16 -0.12 -7.32 7.77
C HIS A 16 0.65 -6.18 8.44
N GLN A 17 0.89 -5.08 7.73
CA GLN A 17 1.63 -3.90 8.18
C GLN A 17 2.97 -4.27 8.85
N ARG A 18 3.76 -5.12 8.19
CA ARG A 18 5.07 -5.60 8.68
C ARG A 18 6.22 -4.72 8.15
N GLY A 19 7.43 -4.96 8.66
CA GLY A 19 8.63 -4.26 8.22
C GLY A 19 8.53 -2.74 8.41
N THR A 20 8.80 -1.99 7.34
CA THR A 20 8.78 -0.51 7.37
C THR A 20 7.40 0.07 7.65
N PHE A 21 6.32 -0.63 7.25
CA PHE A 21 4.94 -0.20 7.52
C PHE A 21 4.62 -0.22 9.02
N SER A 22 5.11 -1.22 9.76
CA SER A 22 4.92 -1.29 11.21
C SER A 22 5.54 -0.07 11.90
N LYS A 23 6.78 0.27 11.54
CA LYS A 23 7.50 1.41 12.13
C LYS A 23 6.80 2.72 11.79
N ALA A 24 6.45 2.91 10.51
CA ALA A 24 5.77 4.12 10.07
C ALA A 24 4.43 4.30 10.80
N LEU A 25 3.60 3.28 10.89
CA LEU A 25 2.29 3.39 11.56
C LEU A 25 2.44 3.68 13.06
N ALA A 26 3.44 3.11 13.75
CA ALA A 26 3.71 3.44 15.15
C ALA A 26 4.14 4.91 15.34
N GLU A 27 4.98 5.45 14.45
CA GLU A 27 5.32 6.87 14.46
C GLU A 27 4.09 7.76 14.22
N HIS A 28 3.17 7.32 13.36
CA HIS A 28 1.91 8.03 13.13
C HIS A 28 0.95 7.92 14.32
N GLU A 29 0.89 6.79 15.02
CA GLU A 29 0.11 6.63 16.26
C GLU A 29 0.57 7.60 17.35
N HIS A 30 1.88 7.79 17.49
CA HIS A 30 2.43 8.80 18.40
C HIS A 30 2.10 10.23 17.93
N ARG A 31 2.22 10.50 16.62
CA ARG A 31 1.94 11.84 16.07
C ARG A 31 0.46 12.22 16.13
N PHE A 32 -0.44 11.25 16.05
CA PHE A 32 -1.89 11.42 16.06
C PHE A 32 -2.51 10.79 17.32
N GLU A 33 -1.87 10.95 18.48
CA GLU A 33 -2.33 10.37 19.74
C GLU A 33 -3.75 10.83 20.15
N ASP A 34 -4.11 12.06 19.78
CA ASP A 34 -5.43 12.66 19.98
C ASP A 34 -6.50 12.11 19.01
N ASP A 35 -6.08 11.45 17.92
CA ASP A 35 -6.96 10.89 16.88
C ASP A 35 -6.51 9.48 16.48
N LYS A 36 -6.59 8.57 17.46
CA LYS A 36 -6.26 7.14 17.26
C LYS A 36 -7.10 6.50 16.16
N ASN A 37 -8.33 6.97 15.96
CA ASN A 37 -9.23 6.47 14.92
C ASN A 37 -8.68 6.70 13.51
N LYS A 38 -7.92 7.77 13.30
CA LYS A 38 -7.28 8.06 12.01
C LYS A 38 -6.30 6.98 11.60
N VAL A 39 -5.40 6.58 12.50
CA VAL A 39 -4.39 5.57 12.19
C VAL A 39 -5.01 4.18 12.08
N LEU A 40 -6.05 3.89 12.88
CA LEU A 40 -6.84 2.66 12.75
C LEU A 40 -7.46 2.54 11.35
N ARG A 41 -8.11 3.60 10.84
CA ARG A 41 -8.69 3.62 9.49
C ARG A 41 -7.63 3.42 8.39
N TRP A 42 -6.42 3.92 8.58
CA TRP A 42 -5.31 3.66 7.65
C TRP A 42 -4.86 2.21 7.67
N ARG A 43 -4.80 1.57 8.85
CA ARG A 43 -4.49 0.14 8.97
C ARG A 43 -5.52 -0.71 8.23
N GLU A 44 -6.80 -0.41 8.43
CA GLU A 44 -7.91 -1.07 7.74
C GLU A 44 -7.81 -0.89 6.22
N ALA A 45 -7.65 0.35 5.75
CA ALA A 45 -7.55 0.65 4.32
C ALA A 45 -6.35 -0.04 3.65
N LEU A 46 -5.19 -0.10 4.31
CA LEU A 46 -4.02 -0.82 3.80
C LEU A 46 -4.26 -2.33 3.70
N SER A 47 -4.91 -2.91 4.70
CA SER A 47 -5.28 -4.33 4.71
C SER A 47 -6.29 -4.65 3.60
N GLU A 48 -7.35 -3.84 3.47
CA GLU A 48 -8.37 -3.98 2.42
C GLU A 48 -7.75 -3.86 1.03
N ALA A 49 -6.95 -2.80 0.78
CA ALA A 49 -6.28 -2.62 -0.49
C ALA A 49 -5.34 -3.80 -0.82
N ALA A 50 -4.61 -4.32 0.18
CA ALA A 50 -3.70 -5.45 -0.01
C ALA A 50 -4.39 -6.81 -0.16
N ASN A 51 -5.71 -6.88 0.07
CA ASN A 51 -6.54 -8.05 -0.19
C ASN A 51 -7.17 -8.03 -1.59
N LEU A 52 -7.11 -6.91 -2.31
CA LEU A 52 -7.57 -6.83 -3.70
C LEU A 52 -6.57 -7.49 -4.66
N SER A 53 -7.07 -8.02 -5.78
CA SER A 53 -6.24 -8.46 -6.90
C SER A 53 -5.50 -7.27 -7.51
N GLY A 54 -4.18 -7.41 -7.69
CA GLY A 54 -3.34 -6.34 -8.21
C GLY A 54 -2.00 -6.85 -8.73
N TRP A 55 -1.07 -5.92 -8.96
CA TRP A 55 0.23 -6.22 -9.58
C TRP A 55 1.39 -5.99 -8.61
N HIS A 56 2.30 -6.95 -8.52
CA HIS A 56 3.51 -6.86 -7.71
C HIS A 56 4.75 -6.72 -8.61
N PHE A 57 5.53 -5.66 -8.37
CA PHE A 57 6.76 -5.33 -9.09
C PHE A 57 7.95 -5.28 -8.14
N PRO A 58 8.68 -6.39 -7.94
CA PRO A 58 9.81 -6.46 -7.02
C PRO A 58 11.03 -5.60 -7.45
N GLY A 59 11.07 -5.12 -8.69
CA GLY A 59 12.12 -4.27 -9.26
C GLY A 59 12.58 -4.76 -10.64
N GLY A 60 13.12 -3.85 -11.48
CA GLY A 60 13.74 -4.23 -12.77
C GLY A 60 13.48 -3.26 -13.92
N TYR A 61 12.24 -2.78 -14.12
CA TYR A 61 11.90 -1.90 -15.25
C TYR A 61 10.77 -0.93 -14.89
N ILE A 62 11.10 0.30 -14.48
CA ILE A 62 10.13 1.38 -14.17
C ILE A 62 9.22 1.66 -15.38
N MET A 63 9.73 1.45 -16.60
CA MET A 63 8.98 1.57 -17.85
C MET A 63 7.73 0.69 -17.86
N HIS A 64 7.80 -0.53 -17.31
CA HIS A 64 6.65 -1.46 -17.27
C HIS A 64 5.56 -1.00 -16.30
N LEU A 65 5.94 -0.31 -15.22
CA LEU A 65 4.99 0.28 -14.27
C LEU A 65 4.28 1.50 -14.88
N ILE A 66 5.02 2.37 -15.58
CA ILE A 66 4.45 3.55 -16.24
C ILE A 66 3.48 3.13 -17.35
N LEU A 67 3.84 2.12 -18.15
CA LEU A 67 2.98 1.57 -19.19
C LEU A 67 1.70 0.95 -18.60
N LEU A 68 1.79 0.23 -17.48
CA LEU A 68 0.62 -0.33 -16.81
C LEU A 68 -0.33 0.75 -16.27
N ILE A 69 0.20 1.80 -15.62
CA ILE A 69 -0.61 2.92 -15.14
C ILE A 69 -1.29 3.63 -16.32
N ALA A 70 -0.56 3.87 -17.42
CA ALA A 70 -1.13 4.46 -18.62
C ALA A 70 -2.27 3.59 -19.17
N ILE A 71 -2.06 2.28 -19.34
CA ILE A 71 -3.10 1.34 -19.80
C ILE A 71 -4.32 1.38 -18.87
N CYS A 72 -4.14 1.27 -17.55
CA CYS A 72 -5.24 1.28 -16.58
C CYS A 72 -6.00 2.62 -16.49
N LEU A 73 -5.46 3.72 -17.00
CA LEU A 73 -6.13 5.03 -17.06
C LEU A 73 -6.87 5.27 -18.39
N PHE A 74 -6.66 4.43 -19.41
CA PHE A 74 -7.31 4.52 -20.73
C PHE A 74 -8.37 3.41 -20.97
N PHE A 75 -8.66 2.60 -19.96
CA PHE A 75 -9.77 1.63 -19.95
C PHE A 75 -10.83 1.99 -18.91
#